data_AF-A0AAV7BFT4-F1
#
_entry.id   AF-A0AAV7BFT4-F1
#
_cell.length_a   1.000
_cell.length_b   1.000
_cell.length_c   1.000
_cell.angle_alpha   90.00
_cell.angle_beta   90.00
_cell.angle_gamma   90.00
#
_symmetry.space_group_name_H-M   'P 1'
#
loop_
_entity.id
_entity.type
_entity.pdbx_description
1 polymer ?
#
loop_
_entity_poly.entity_id
_entity_poly.type
_entity_poly.pdbx_seq_one_letter_code
_entity_poly.pdbx_strand_id
1 'polypeptide(L)'
;MRIFPGKWLRIKICNKNTFLVLLFWASCWIVVSTFLFVHRSMFSDHCTDEESKKILAGLCYDYNNKAVTGDLCEDLCVTEKLMYKHCLHYQQGKKVLQADWQGTSIILKSKNDAFFKFQTPVFLDESDAQPLPDAELLMMVAVEIKNTLGLDLPNITLLPLWPERKYSQDWKIELASMWSLYQQEEYLLFNLLQDFSRHVLRVVGTCGHFYGVEFLSAGHSWKQHFFPMEEVVGQCKTGEEKMNAILDIAISFLNMVHQFDNEFSHRLHLCDIKPENFAIRSDLTVSYLSSPPLNNLHLIVTFN
;
A
#
# COMPACT_ATOMS: atom_id res chain seq x y z
N MET A 1 -52.91 -51.12 -30.53
CA MET A 1 -52.99 -51.99 -29.35
C MET A 1 -52.56 -51.17 -28.13
N ARG A 2 -53.53 -50.83 -27.27
CA ARG A 2 -53.47 -50.24 -25.90
C ARG A 2 -52.48 -49.10 -25.60
N ILE A 3 -53.02 -47.88 -25.65
CA ILE A 3 -52.54 -46.68 -24.95
C ILE A 3 -52.86 -46.85 -23.45
N PHE A 4 -51.84 -46.85 -22.58
CA PHE A 4 -52.01 -46.90 -21.11
C PHE A 4 -52.13 -45.48 -20.53
N PRO A 5 -52.89 -45.29 -19.43
CA PRO A 5 -53.38 -43.97 -19.01
C PRO A 5 -52.41 -43.26 -18.07
N GLY A 6 -52.37 -41.93 -18.17
CA GLY A 6 -51.65 -41.05 -17.25
C GLY A 6 -52.20 -41.15 -15.84
N LYS A 7 -51.34 -41.56 -14.89
CA LYS A 7 -51.59 -41.40 -13.45
C LYS A 7 -51.17 -39.99 -13.04
N TRP A 8 -52.16 -39.14 -12.80
CA TRP A 8 -51.97 -37.88 -12.07
C TRP A 8 -51.43 -38.18 -10.67
N LEU A 9 -50.19 -37.76 -10.39
CA LEU A 9 -49.65 -37.75 -9.04
C LEU A 9 -50.41 -36.71 -8.22
N ARG A 10 -51.32 -37.19 -7.36
CA ARG A 10 -52.05 -36.38 -6.39
C ARG A 10 -51.07 -36.01 -5.27
N ILE A 11 -50.48 -34.81 -5.34
CA ILE A 11 -49.64 -34.26 -4.27
C ILE A 11 -50.53 -34.09 -3.04
N LYS A 12 -50.37 -34.96 -2.04
CA LYS A 12 -50.98 -34.81 -0.72
C LYS A 12 -50.46 -33.51 -0.11
N ILE A 13 -51.39 -32.60 0.16
CA ILE A 13 -51.13 -31.34 0.86
C ILE A 13 -50.45 -31.69 2.19
N CYS A 14 -49.17 -31.31 2.28
CA CYS A 14 -48.36 -31.46 3.48
C CYS A 14 -49.08 -30.71 4.62
N ASN A 15 -49.21 -31.31 5.80
CA ASN A 15 -49.84 -30.67 6.94
C ASN A 15 -49.23 -29.27 7.15
N LYS A 16 -50.08 -28.26 7.32
CA LYS A 16 -49.69 -26.84 7.48
C LYS A 16 -48.57 -26.66 8.52
N ASN A 17 -48.59 -27.46 9.58
CA ASN A 17 -47.56 -27.46 10.62
C ASN A 17 -46.20 -27.96 10.12
N THR A 18 -46.15 -29.00 9.29
CA THR A 18 -44.90 -29.53 8.72
C THR A 18 -44.25 -28.52 7.78
N PHE A 19 -45.07 -27.79 7.00
CA PHE A 19 -44.59 -26.72 6.13
C PHE A 19 -44.04 -25.52 6.92
N LEU A 20 -44.68 -25.14 8.02
CA LEU A 20 -44.20 -24.07 8.90
C LEU A 20 -42.86 -24.41 9.57
N VAL A 21 -42.68 -25.67 10.01
CA VAL A 21 -41.40 -26.11 10.59
C VAL A 21 -40.27 -26.06 9.56
N LEU A 22 -40.53 -26.50 8.32
CA LEU A 22 -39.53 -26.44 7.24
C LEU A 22 -39.17 -25.00 6.87
N LEU A 23 -40.16 -24.09 6.82
CA LEU A 23 -39.90 -22.67 6.57
C LEU A 23 -39.08 -22.02 7.68
N PHE A 24 -39.39 -22.32 8.94
CA PHE A 24 -38.63 -21.81 10.07
C PHE A 24 -37.18 -22.34 10.06
N TRP A 25 -37.00 -23.63 9.76
CA TRP A 25 -35.67 -24.24 9.66
C TRP A 25 -34.85 -23.63 8.52
N ALA A 26 -35.45 -23.45 7.33
CA ALA A 26 -34.80 -22.79 6.20
C ALA A 26 -34.46 -21.33 6.51
N SER A 27 -35.37 -20.59 7.17
CA SER A 27 -35.13 -19.21 7.59
C SER A 27 -33.96 -19.11 8.57
N CYS A 28 -33.93 -19.98 9.59
CA CYS A 28 -32.83 -20.04 10.56
C CYS A 28 -31.50 -20.38 9.87
N TRP A 29 -31.50 -21.34 8.94
CA TRP A 29 -30.33 -21.70 8.16
C TRP A 29 -29.81 -20.54 7.31
N ILE A 30 -30.70 -19.79 6.67
CA ILE A 30 -30.35 -18.59 5.90
C ILE A 30 -29.74 -17.53 6.81
N VAL A 31 -30.34 -17.25 7.97
CA VAL A 31 -29.82 -16.25 8.92
C VAL A 31 -28.45 -16.64 9.47
N VAL A 32 -28.23 -17.90 9.81
CA VAL A 32 -26.92 -18.38 10.28
C VAL A 32 -25.88 -18.30 9.15
N SER A 33 -26.26 -18.69 7.93
CA SER A 33 -25.35 -18.65 6.78
C SER A 33 -25.00 -17.22 6.37
N THR A 34 -25.96 -16.28 6.40
CA THR A 34 -25.69 -14.86 6.14
C THR A 34 -24.85 -14.26 7.26
N PHE A 35 -25.12 -14.61 8.52
CA PHE A 35 -24.29 -14.16 9.64
C PHE A 35 -22.85 -14.67 9.53
N LEU A 36 -22.64 -15.96 9.20
CA LEU A 36 -21.30 -16.53 8.99
C LEU A 36 -20.61 -15.94 7.76
N PHE A 37 -21.35 -15.67 6.68
CA PHE A 37 -20.83 -15.03 5.48
C PHE A 37 -20.41 -13.58 5.76
N VAL A 38 -21.26 -12.81 6.46
CA VAL A 38 -20.98 -11.43 6.85
C VAL A 38 -19.83 -11.37 7.86
N HIS A 39 -19.78 -12.28 8.84
CA HIS A 39 -18.66 -12.38 9.77
C HIS A 39 -17.38 -12.70 9.01
N ARG A 40 -17.38 -13.71 8.12
CA ARG A 40 -16.21 -14.04 7.32
C ARG A 40 -15.79 -12.90 6.39
N SER A 41 -16.72 -12.16 5.80
CA SER A 41 -16.40 -11.01 4.95
C SER A 41 -15.87 -9.82 5.76
N MET A 42 -16.40 -9.57 6.96
CA MET A 42 -15.94 -8.50 7.86
C MET A 42 -14.56 -8.80 8.48
N PHE A 43 -14.27 -10.07 8.78
CA PHE A 43 -12.98 -10.50 9.34
C PHE A 43 -11.92 -10.82 8.28
N SER A 44 -12.28 -10.89 6.99
CA SER A 44 -11.30 -11.07 5.90
C SER A 44 -10.43 -9.82 5.67
N ASP A 45 -10.86 -8.65 6.17
CA ASP A 45 -10.16 -7.37 6.03
C ASP A 45 -9.37 -6.98 7.29
N HIS A 46 -9.37 -7.82 8.34
CA HIS A 46 -8.61 -7.54 9.56
C HIS A 46 -7.22 -8.15 9.47
N CYS A 47 -6.22 -7.29 9.63
CA CYS A 47 -4.86 -7.76 9.69
C CYS A 47 -4.51 -8.32 11.07
N THR A 48 -3.65 -9.35 11.10
CA THR A 48 -3.22 -10.00 12.34
C THR A 48 -1.72 -9.91 12.52
N ASP A 49 -1.28 -9.78 13.77
CA ASP A 49 0.15 -9.70 14.07
C ASP A 49 0.88 -11.01 13.75
N GLU A 50 0.21 -12.15 13.88
CA GLU A 50 0.76 -13.46 13.52
C GLU A 50 1.03 -13.57 12.02
N GLU A 51 0.07 -13.15 11.17
CA GLU A 51 0.27 -13.13 9.72
C GLU A 51 1.35 -12.14 9.32
N SER A 52 1.40 -10.97 9.95
CA SER A 52 2.44 -9.95 9.72
C SER A 52 3.83 -10.49 9.98
N LYS A 53 4.03 -11.15 11.12
CA LYS A 53 5.30 -11.78 11.49
C LYS A 53 5.67 -12.89 10.52
N LYS A 54 4.69 -13.68 10.05
CA LYS A 54 4.92 -14.71 9.03
C LYS A 54 5.38 -14.13 7.69
N ILE A 55 4.79 -13.01 7.26
CA ILE A 55 5.19 -12.30 6.04
C ILE A 55 6.64 -11.81 6.17
N LEU A 56 6.97 -11.13 7.28
CA LEU A 56 8.34 -10.65 7.53
C LEU A 56 9.35 -11.80 7.65
N ALA A 57 8.97 -12.92 8.26
CA ALA A 57 9.81 -14.12 8.31
C ALA A 57 10.08 -14.70 6.91
N GLY A 58 9.08 -14.67 6.01
CA GLY A 58 9.25 -15.05 4.61
C GLY A 58 10.24 -14.12 3.89
N LEU A 59 10.10 -12.81 4.08
CA LEU A 59 11.05 -11.84 3.54
C LEU A 59 12.49 -12.07 4.05
N CYS A 60 12.65 -12.37 5.34
CA CYS A 60 13.97 -12.67 5.90
C CYS A 60 14.53 -14.00 5.44
N TYR A 61 13.68 -15.00 5.18
CA TYR A 61 14.11 -16.23 4.53
C TYR A 61 14.65 -15.93 3.12
N ASP A 62 13.95 -15.12 2.33
CA ASP A 62 14.40 -14.72 0.99
C ASP A 62 15.73 -13.93 1.06
N TYR A 63 15.88 -13.04 2.04
CA TYR A 63 17.13 -12.28 2.25
C TYR A 63 18.32 -13.19 2.60
N ASN A 64 18.13 -14.10 3.57
CA ASN A 64 19.17 -15.02 4.00
C ASN A 64 19.61 -15.99 2.89
N ASN A 65 18.70 -16.31 1.96
CA ASN A 65 19.00 -17.11 0.77
C ASN A 65 19.53 -16.29 -0.42
N LYS A 66 19.82 -15.00 -0.21
CA LYS A 66 20.27 -14.07 -1.26
C LYS A 66 19.31 -13.97 -2.44
N ALA A 67 18.01 -14.04 -2.19
CA ALA A 67 16.98 -13.83 -3.22
C ALA A 67 16.52 -12.37 -3.28
N VAL A 68 16.66 -11.62 -2.18
CA VAL A 68 16.35 -10.19 -2.09
C VAL A 68 17.46 -9.41 -1.39
N THR A 69 17.46 -8.09 -1.53
CA THR A 69 18.39 -7.18 -0.87
C THR A 69 17.72 -5.83 -0.59
N GLY A 70 18.41 -4.98 0.17
CA GLY A 70 17.94 -3.66 0.61
C GLY A 70 18.68 -3.20 1.86
N ASP A 71 18.73 -1.89 2.08
CA ASP A 71 19.43 -1.27 3.21
C ASP A 71 18.76 -1.56 4.57
N LEU A 72 17.46 -1.85 4.59
CA LEU A 72 16.74 -2.27 5.81
C LEU A 72 16.85 -3.77 6.09
N CYS A 73 17.27 -4.60 5.13
CA CYS A 73 17.22 -6.06 5.31
C CYS A 73 18.12 -6.56 6.44
N GLU A 74 19.35 -6.05 6.53
CA GLU A 74 20.30 -6.44 7.60
C GLU A 74 19.74 -6.07 8.98
N ASP A 75 19.17 -4.88 9.11
CA ASP A 75 18.60 -4.38 10.36
C ASP A 75 17.28 -5.08 10.74
N LEU A 76 16.50 -5.54 9.76
CA LEU A 76 15.24 -6.28 9.97
C LEU A 76 15.47 -7.78 10.25
N CYS A 77 16.41 -8.42 9.56
CA CYS A 77 16.52 -9.87 9.52
C CYS A 77 17.70 -10.45 10.31
N VAL A 78 18.73 -9.65 10.59
CA VAL A 78 19.98 -10.12 11.21
C VAL A 78 20.25 -9.39 12.52
N THR A 79 20.31 -8.06 12.50
CA THR A 79 20.76 -7.29 13.68
C THR A 79 19.62 -6.88 14.62
N GLU A 80 18.36 -7.10 14.23
CA GLU A 80 17.15 -6.78 14.99
C GLU A 80 17.06 -5.31 15.45
N LYS A 81 17.76 -4.40 14.75
CA LYS A 81 17.63 -2.94 14.98
C LYS A 81 16.33 -2.38 14.43
N LEU A 82 15.69 -3.11 13.53
CA LEU A 82 14.36 -2.83 12.99
C LEU A 82 13.39 -3.89 13.51
N MET A 83 12.56 -3.49 14.49
CA MET A 83 11.65 -4.39 15.18
C MET A 83 10.18 -4.11 14.82
N TYR A 84 9.49 -5.14 14.36
CA TYR A 84 8.04 -5.10 14.17
C TYR A 84 7.30 -4.75 15.47
N LYS A 85 6.23 -3.93 15.38
CA LYS A 85 5.37 -3.57 16.51
C LYS A 85 3.99 -4.20 16.39
N HIS A 86 3.19 -3.74 15.44
CA HIS A 86 1.83 -4.24 15.21
C HIS A 86 1.41 -3.96 13.77
N CYS A 87 0.38 -4.67 13.35
CA CYS A 87 -0.23 -4.42 12.06
C CYS A 87 -1.20 -3.24 12.11
N LEU A 88 -1.17 -2.40 11.07
CA LEU A 88 -2.13 -1.31 10.91
C LEU A 88 -3.27 -1.68 9.96
N HIS A 89 -2.95 -2.26 8.80
CA HIS A 89 -3.98 -2.46 7.77
C HIS A 89 -3.60 -3.47 6.68
N TYR A 90 -4.57 -4.31 6.26
CA TYR A 90 -4.51 -5.17 5.06
C TYR A 90 -5.71 -4.92 4.14
N GLN A 91 -5.69 -3.88 3.29
CA GLN A 91 -6.71 -3.74 2.22
C GLN A 91 -6.16 -4.15 0.85
N GLN A 92 -6.92 -5.03 0.18
CA GLN A 92 -6.67 -5.56 -1.17
C GLN A 92 -5.23 -6.04 -1.39
N GLY A 93 -4.66 -6.70 -0.39
CA GLY A 93 -3.32 -7.29 -0.47
C GLY A 93 -2.18 -6.38 0.00
N LYS A 94 -2.39 -5.05 0.10
CA LYS A 94 -1.38 -4.13 0.64
C LYS A 94 -1.11 -4.46 2.10
N LYS A 95 0.16 -4.50 2.48
CA LYS A 95 0.64 -4.77 3.84
C LYS A 95 1.18 -3.47 4.42
N VAL A 96 0.56 -2.98 5.49
CA VAL A 96 0.97 -1.77 6.20
C VAL A 96 1.26 -2.13 7.64
N LEU A 97 2.55 -2.15 7.99
CA LEU A 97 3.05 -2.63 9.27
C LEU A 97 3.82 -1.52 9.98
N GLN A 98 3.57 -1.33 11.27
CA GLN A 98 4.37 -0.42 12.07
C GLN A 98 5.59 -1.14 12.65
N ALA A 99 6.75 -0.50 12.56
CA ALA A 99 8.01 -0.97 13.13
C ALA A 99 8.76 0.16 13.85
N ASP A 100 9.69 -0.20 14.72
CA ASP A 100 10.66 0.70 15.33
C ASP A 100 12.02 0.42 14.72
N TRP A 101 12.65 1.44 14.16
CA TRP A 101 13.98 1.37 13.60
C TRP A 101 14.89 2.34 14.34
N GLN A 102 15.83 1.78 15.11
CA GLN A 102 16.79 2.55 15.91
C GLN A 102 16.12 3.59 16.83
N GLY A 103 14.98 3.25 17.43
CA GLY A 103 14.20 4.14 18.32
C GLY A 103 13.29 5.14 17.59
N THR A 104 13.19 5.06 16.26
CA THR A 104 12.28 5.88 15.44
C THR A 104 11.18 5.00 14.87
N SER A 105 9.91 5.43 15.04
CA SER A 105 8.78 4.72 14.44
C SER A 105 8.76 4.90 12.93
N ILE A 106 8.61 3.80 12.19
CA ILE A 106 8.49 3.77 10.73
C ILE A 106 7.32 2.87 10.31
N ILE A 107 6.86 3.03 9.07
CA ILE A 107 5.87 2.15 8.45
C ILE A 107 6.53 1.35 7.34
N LEU A 108 6.44 0.02 7.42
CA LEU A 108 6.79 -0.88 6.33
C LEU A 108 5.55 -1.10 5.46
N LYS A 109 5.69 -0.82 4.16
CA LYS A 109 4.63 -0.98 3.17
C LYS A 109 5.05 -1.96 2.08
N SER A 110 4.08 -2.71 1.58
CA SER A 110 4.21 -3.51 0.36
C SER A 110 2.86 -3.75 -0.30
N LYS A 111 2.81 -3.77 -1.63
CA LYS A 111 1.59 -4.11 -2.40
C LYS A 111 1.15 -5.57 -2.23
N ASN A 112 2.11 -6.48 -2.04
CA ASN A 112 1.87 -7.92 -1.89
C ASN A 112 2.49 -8.46 -0.60
N ASP A 113 2.05 -9.65 -0.18
CA ASP A 113 2.52 -10.34 1.02
C ASP A 113 3.80 -11.17 0.83
N ALA A 114 4.26 -11.31 -0.41
CA ALA A 114 5.39 -12.16 -0.75
C ALA A 114 6.10 -11.66 -2.01
N PHE A 115 7.41 -11.87 -2.06
CA PHE A 115 8.26 -11.39 -3.14
C PHE A 115 7.93 -12.03 -4.51
N PHE A 116 7.64 -13.34 -4.53
CA PHE A 116 7.32 -14.07 -5.76
C PHE A 116 6.02 -13.61 -6.45
N LYS A 117 5.19 -12.78 -5.80
CA LYS A 117 3.98 -12.21 -6.40
C LYS A 117 4.26 -11.03 -7.33
N PHE A 118 5.48 -10.51 -7.30
CA PHE A 118 5.94 -9.49 -8.24
C PHE A 118 6.49 -10.18 -9.48
N GLN A 119 6.26 -9.57 -10.64
CA GLN A 119 6.80 -10.08 -11.90
C GLN A 119 8.31 -9.89 -11.89
N THR A 120 9.08 -10.92 -12.23
CA THR A 120 10.51 -10.77 -12.48
C THR A 120 10.74 -10.23 -13.89
N PRO A 121 11.76 -9.39 -14.11
CA PRO A 121 12.17 -9.04 -15.46
C PRO A 121 12.54 -10.30 -16.24
N VAL A 122 12.03 -10.44 -17.47
CA VAL A 122 12.18 -11.65 -18.31
C VAL A 122 13.65 -12.09 -18.47
N PHE A 123 14.58 -11.14 -18.52
CA PHE A 123 16.00 -11.44 -18.69
C PHE A 123 16.68 -11.98 -17.42
N LEU A 124 16.07 -11.85 -16.23
CA LEU A 124 16.63 -12.43 -15.00
C LEU A 124 16.38 -13.94 -14.89
N ASP A 125 15.41 -14.47 -15.61
CA ASP A 125 15.10 -15.91 -15.64
C ASP A 125 16.09 -16.72 -16.51
N GLU A 126 16.89 -16.04 -17.34
CA GLU A 126 17.94 -16.69 -18.13
C GLU A 126 19.20 -16.96 -17.28
N SER A 127 19.54 -18.24 -17.13
CA SER A 127 20.67 -18.72 -16.31
C SER A 127 22.01 -18.11 -16.70
N ASP A 128 22.18 -17.76 -17.98
CA ASP A 128 23.40 -17.18 -18.55
C ASP A 128 23.26 -15.69 -18.89
N ALA A 129 22.23 -15.00 -18.37
CA ALA A 129 22.01 -13.59 -18.65
C ALA A 129 23.22 -12.74 -18.26
N GLN A 130 23.85 -12.15 -19.26
CA GLN A 130 24.86 -11.12 -19.08
C GLN A 130 24.18 -9.84 -18.57
N PRO A 131 24.90 -9.00 -17.82
CA PRO A 131 24.39 -7.69 -17.44
C PRO A 131 24.02 -6.87 -18.68
N LEU A 132 22.79 -6.37 -18.70
CA LEU A 132 22.27 -5.52 -19.77
C LEU A 132 23.08 -4.21 -19.85
N PRO A 133 23.31 -3.65 -21.04
CA PRO A 133 23.85 -2.31 -21.16
C PRO A 133 22.98 -1.30 -20.40
N ASP A 134 23.61 -0.33 -19.73
CA ASP A 134 22.91 0.65 -18.88
C ASP A 134 21.77 1.37 -19.61
N ALA A 135 21.95 1.69 -20.89
CA ALA A 135 20.92 2.34 -21.70
C ALA A 135 19.66 1.48 -21.91
N GLU A 136 19.82 0.16 -22.06
CA GLU A 136 18.70 -0.77 -22.24
C GLU A 136 17.95 -0.97 -20.93
N LEU A 137 18.68 -1.10 -19.83
CA LEU A 137 18.11 -1.15 -18.49
C LEU A 137 17.32 0.13 -18.17
N LEU A 138 17.89 1.30 -18.47
CA LEU A 138 17.21 2.59 -18.30
C LEU A 138 15.92 2.67 -19.11
N MET A 139 15.91 2.17 -20.34
CA MET A 139 14.69 2.12 -21.16
C MET A 139 13.63 1.22 -20.54
N MET A 140 14.01 0.02 -20.06
CA MET A 140 13.08 -0.89 -19.39
C MET A 140 12.48 -0.27 -18.13
N VAL A 141 13.32 0.35 -17.30
CA VAL A 141 12.88 1.06 -16.09
C VAL A 141 11.94 2.21 -16.45
N ALA A 142 12.27 3.01 -17.46
CA ALA A 142 11.40 4.10 -17.91
C ALA A 142 10.04 3.59 -18.39
N VAL A 143 10.02 2.47 -19.14
CA VAL A 143 8.77 1.82 -19.58
C VAL A 143 7.96 1.31 -18.39
N GLU A 144 8.59 0.69 -17.39
CA GLU A 144 7.89 0.19 -16.20
C GLU A 144 7.31 1.33 -15.34
N ILE A 145 8.08 2.41 -15.16
CA ILE A 145 7.60 3.60 -14.46
C ILE A 145 6.43 4.23 -15.23
N LYS A 146 6.51 4.31 -16.56
CA LYS A 146 5.41 4.78 -17.40
C LYS A 146 4.18 3.88 -17.28
N ASN A 147 4.35 2.57 -17.28
CA ASN A 147 3.24 1.62 -17.13
C ASN A 147 2.57 1.73 -15.75
N THR A 148 3.38 1.97 -14.71
CA THR A 148 2.89 2.02 -13.33
C THR A 148 2.28 3.38 -12.97
N LEU A 149 2.89 4.50 -13.39
CA LEU A 149 2.42 5.86 -13.07
C LEU A 149 1.57 6.50 -14.18
N GLY A 150 1.58 5.95 -15.39
CA GLY A 150 0.96 6.60 -16.55
C GLY A 150 1.68 7.86 -17.03
N LEU A 151 2.95 8.06 -16.66
CA LEU A 151 3.74 9.27 -16.94
C LEU A 151 4.69 9.08 -18.14
N ASP A 152 4.66 10.01 -19.10
CA ASP A 152 5.73 10.14 -20.10
C ASP A 152 6.85 10.98 -19.52
N LEU A 153 7.93 10.35 -19.06
CA LEU A 153 9.03 11.04 -18.41
C LEU A 153 9.89 11.75 -19.48
N PRO A 154 9.86 13.10 -19.58
CA PRO A 154 10.57 13.82 -20.63
C PRO A 154 12.03 13.98 -20.22
N ASN A 155 12.94 13.45 -21.04
CA ASN A 155 14.36 13.28 -20.76
C ASN A 155 14.60 12.41 -19.52
N ILE A 156 15.19 11.24 -19.74
CA ILE A 156 15.70 10.33 -18.71
C ILE A 156 16.96 10.97 -18.08
N THR A 157 16.78 12.11 -17.43
CA THR A 157 17.64 12.59 -16.33
C THR A 157 17.10 12.11 -14.98
N LEU A 158 16.09 11.23 -15.02
CA LEU A 158 15.79 10.31 -13.93
C LEU A 158 16.92 9.30 -13.86
N LEU A 159 17.62 9.07 -12.77
CA LEU A 159 17.55 9.57 -11.42
C LEU A 159 18.84 8.98 -10.81
N PRO A 160 19.33 9.44 -9.66
CA PRO A 160 20.20 8.66 -8.76
C PRO A 160 19.60 7.30 -8.28
N LEU A 161 18.64 6.70 -9.01
CA LEU A 161 18.03 5.39 -8.76
C LEU A 161 18.98 4.23 -9.05
N TRP A 162 19.93 4.43 -9.96
CA TRP A 162 21.02 3.50 -10.20
C TRP A 162 22.31 4.23 -9.83
N PRO A 163 22.70 4.26 -8.53
CA PRO A 163 24.04 4.72 -8.19
C PRO A 163 25.01 3.96 -9.08
N GLU A 164 25.99 4.66 -9.67
CA GLU A 164 27.06 4.11 -10.50
C GLU A 164 27.78 2.96 -9.78
N ARG A 165 27.16 1.77 -9.76
CA ARG A 165 27.72 0.57 -9.17
C ARG A 165 28.38 -0.19 -10.29
N LYS A 166 29.70 -0.32 -10.18
CA LYS A 166 30.43 -1.43 -10.79
C LYS A 166 29.62 -2.68 -10.51
N TYR A 167 29.13 -3.35 -11.56
CA TYR A 167 28.35 -4.58 -11.49
C TYR A 167 28.84 -5.45 -10.32
N SER A 168 28.08 -5.42 -9.22
CA SER A 168 28.37 -6.26 -8.06
C SER A 168 28.14 -7.71 -8.48
N GLN A 169 28.77 -8.65 -7.78
CA GLN A 169 28.50 -10.07 -8.02
C GLN A 169 27.00 -10.42 -7.83
N ASP A 170 26.26 -9.57 -7.11
CA ASP A 170 24.87 -9.73 -6.71
C ASP A 170 23.89 -8.81 -7.50
N TRP A 171 24.30 -8.26 -8.65
CA TRP A 171 23.48 -7.30 -9.44
C TRP A 171 22.08 -7.83 -9.80
N LYS A 172 21.92 -9.14 -10.02
CA LYS A 172 20.61 -9.76 -10.31
C LYS A 172 19.64 -9.62 -9.13
N ILE A 173 20.15 -9.74 -7.90
CA ILE A 173 19.37 -9.66 -6.67
C ILE A 173 18.97 -8.20 -6.40
N GLU A 174 19.91 -7.28 -6.61
CA GLU A 174 19.67 -5.83 -6.53
C GLU A 174 18.56 -5.43 -7.51
N LEU A 175 18.67 -5.88 -8.76
CA LEU A 175 17.69 -5.58 -9.80
C LEU A 175 16.33 -6.23 -9.55
N ALA A 176 16.28 -7.49 -9.11
CA ALA A 176 15.02 -8.15 -8.77
C ALA A 176 14.29 -7.43 -7.62
N SER A 177 15.03 -7.04 -6.58
CA SER A 177 14.48 -6.28 -5.45
C SER A 177 13.95 -4.93 -5.91
N MET A 178 14.75 -4.18 -6.68
CA MET A 178 14.36 -2.89 -7.24
C MET A 178 13.14 -2.99 -8.16
N TRP A 179 13.10 -4.01 -9.02
CA TRP A 179 12.00 -4.21 -9.97
C TRP A 179 10.66 -4.49 -9.26
N SER A 180 10.70 -5.19 -8.13
CA SER A 180 9.50 -5.40 -7.30
C SER A 180 8.97 -4.10 -6.68
N LEU A 181 9.83 -3.10 -6.46
CA LEU A 181 9.44 -1.79 -5.95
C LEU A 181 8.85 -0.92 -7.06
N TYR A 182 9.36 -1.01 -8.30
CA TYR A 182 8.82 -0.26 -9.45
C TYR A 182 7.40 -0.66 -9.85
N GLN A 183 6.97 -1.88 -9.55
CA GLN A 183 5.59 -2.33 -9.72
C GLN A 183 4.60 -1.74 -8.69
N GLN A 184 5.08 -0.84 -7.81
CA GLN A 184 4.32 -0.20 -6.74
C GLN A 184 4.27 1.31 -6.96
N GLU A 185 3.12 1.77 -7.44
CA GLU A 185 2.80 3.18 -7.72
C GLU A 185 3.11 4.13 -6.54
N GLU A 186 2.79 3.74 -5.30
CA GLU A 186 3.05 4.54 -4.11
C GLU A 186 4.53 4.73 -3.83
N TYR A 187 5.31 3.65 -3.95
CA TYR A 187 6.76 3.70 -3.76
C TYR A 187 7.38 4.64 -4.79
N LEU A 188 7.02 4.49 -6.07
CA LEU A 188 7.51 5.35 -7.14
C LEU A 188 7.14 6.81 -6.89
N LEU A 189 5.89 7.09 -6.51
CA LEU A 189 5.42 8.44 -6.22
C LEU A 189 6.25 9.09 -5.11
N PHE A 190 6.40 8.41 -3.96
CA PHE A 190 7.15 8.95 -2.84
C PHE A 190 8.63 9.08 -3.15
N ASN A 191 9.25 8.06 -3.73
CA ASN A 191 10.66 8.06 -4.02
C ASN A 191 11.05 9.12 -5.08
N LEU A 192 10.18 9.38 -6.07
CA LEU A 192 10.42 10.41 -7.07
C LEU A 192 10.18 11.83 -6.52
N LEU A 193 9.19 12.02 -5.66
CA LEU A 193 8.76 13.35 -5.21
C LEU A 193 9.40 13.81 -3.91
N GLN A 194 9.95 12.91 -3.08
CA GLN A 194 10.47 13.25 -1.74
C GLN A 194 11.56 14.32 -1.74
N ASP A 195 12.35 14.42 -2.82
CA ASP A 195 13.42 15.43 -2.96
C ASP A 195 12.90 16.79 -3.48
N PHE A 196 11.67 16.81 -4.04
CA PHE A 196 11.07 18.00 -4.64
C PHE A 196 9.89 18.56 -3.85
N SER A 197 9.24 17.73 -3.04
CA SER A 197 8.06 18.10 -2.26
C SER A 197 8.16 17.59 -0.82
N ARG A 198 7.98 18.52 0.13
CA ARG A 198 7.80 18.19 1.55
C ARG A 198 6.41 17.62 1.87
N HIS A 199 5.51 17.60 0.87
CA HIS A 199 4.12 17.18 1.03
C HIS A 199 3.90 15.69 0.70
N VAL A 200 4.96 14.92 0.52
CA VAL A 200 4.91 13.46 0.38
C VAL A 200 5.65 12.78 1.54
N LEU A 201 5.38 11.49 1.73
CA LEU A 201 6.14 10.67 2.67
C LEU A 201 7.58 10.48 2.21
N ARG A 202 8.52 10.53 3.16
CA ARG A 202 9.91 10.18 2.92
C ARG A 202 10.09 8.67 2.99
N VAL A 203 10.68 8.10 1.94
CA VAL A 203 11.18 6.72 1.94
C VAL A 203 12.49 6.68 2.71
N VAL A 204 12.56 5.84 3.74
CA VAL A 204 13.73 5.74 4.62
C VAL A 204 14.64 4.56 4.27
N GLY A 205 14.14 3.59 3.50
CA GLY A 205 14.89 2.44 3.04
C GLY A 205 13.98 1.34 2.47
N THR A 206 14.56 0.22 2.06
CA THR A 206 13.88 -0.91 1.43
C THR A 206 14.44 -2.25 1.90
N CYS A 207 13.62 -3.30 1.78
CA CYS A 207 14.06 -4.69 1.87
C CYS A 207 13.23 -5.56 0.93
N GLY A 208 13.84 -5.99 -0.18
CA GLY A 208 13.13 -6.68 -1.25
C GLY A 208 11.95 -5.85 -1.78
N HIS A 209 10.74 -6.39 -1.62
CA HIS A 209 9.49 -5.74 -2.04
C HIS A 209 8.89 -4.80 -1.00
N PHE A 210 9.40 -4.81 0.23
CA PHE A 210 8.99 -3.87 1.26
C PHE A 210 9.80 -2.58 1.16
N TYR A 211 9.11 -1.45 1.36
CA TYR A 211 9.76 -0.16 1.56
C TYR A 211 9.32 0.44 2.90
N GLY A 212 10.26 1.09 3.57
CA GLY A 212 10.04 1.82 4.80
C GLY A 212 9.76 3.29 4.50
N VAL A 213 8.76 3.84 5.16
CA VAL A 213 8.50 5.29 5.20
C VAL A 213 8.45 5.77 6.64
N GLU A 214 8.66 7.05 6.86
CA GLU A 214 8.47 7.64 8.18
C GLU A 214 7.04 7.44 8.73
N PHE A 215 6.92 7.38 10.05
CA PHE A 215 5.62 7.33 10.73
C PHE A 215 5.05 8.73 10.95
N LEU A 216 3.82 8.96 10.47
CA LEU A 216 3.06 10.17 10.77
C LEU A 216 1.65 9.80 11.23
N SER A 217 1.11 10.52 12.22
CA SER A 217 -0.27 10.36 12.69
C SER A 217 -1.26 10.85 11.61
N ALA A 218 -2.00 9.91 11.02
CA ALA A 218 -3.03 10.20 10.04
C ALA A 218 -4.23 10.93 10.66
N GLY A 219 -4.99 11.63 9.81
CA GLY A 219 -6.28 12.17 10.22
C GLY A 219 -7.33 11.10 10.50
N HIS A 220 -8.39 11.48 11.21
CA HIS A 220 -9.51 10.63 11.57
C HIS A 220 -10.85 11.23 11.12
N SER A 221 -11.62 10.48 10.35
CA SER A 221 -12.95 10.93 9.87
C SER A 221 -14.08 10.86 10.90
N TRP A 222 -13.85 10.23 12.05
CA TRP A 222 -14.89 9.95 13.06
C TRP A 222 -14.72 10.78 14.35
N LYS A 223 -13.69 11.64 14.42
CA LYS A 223 -13.46 12.55 15.55
C LYS A 223 -13.92 13.97 15.18
N GLN A 224 -14.32 14.76 16.18
CA GLN A 224 -14.70 16.18 15.98
C GLN A 224 -13.57 17.02 15.36
N HIS A 225 -12.31 16.57 15.51
CA HIS A 225 -11.13 17.16 14.90
C HIS A 225 -10.52 16.16 13.94
N PHE A 226 -10.34 16.56 12.68
CA PHE A 226 -9.79 15.71 11.62
C PHE A 226 -8.35 15.30 11.89
N PHE A 227 -7.56 16.11 12.58
CA PHE A 227 -6.16 15.83 12.90
C PHE A 227 -5.92 15.96 14.41
N PRO A 228 -5.10 15.08 15.02
CA PRO A 228 -4.78 15.15 16.44
C PRO A 228 -3.82 16.33 16.72
N MET A 229 -4.37 17.53 16.90
CA MET A 229 -3.59 18.76 17.12
C MET A 229 -2.73 18.70 18.38
N GLU A 230 -3.19 17.99 19.41
CA GLU A 230 -2.46 17.82 20.67
C GLU A 230 -1.15 17.01 20.50
N GLU A 231 -1.10 16.11 19.51
CA GLU A 231 0.12 15.35 19.18
C GLU A 231 1.08 16.17 18.32
N VAL A 232 0.55 17.06 17.48
CA VAL A 232 1.31 17.80 16.46
C VAL A 232 1.91 19.09 17.02
N VAL A 233 1.13 19.86 17.78
CA VAL A 233 1.50 21.20 18.28
C VAL A 233 1.80 21.18 19.78
N GLY A 234 1.63 20.02 20.43
CA GLY A 234 1.59 19.91 21.88
C GLY A 234 0.34 20.59 22.45
N GLN A 235 0.37 20.90 23.76
CA GLN A 235 -0.70 21.67 24.39
C GLN A 235 -0.58 23.14 23.97
N CYS A 236 -1.31 23.56 22.92
CA CYS A 236 -1.54 24.98 22.65
C CYS A 236 -2.02 25.65 23.94
N LYS A 237 -1.30 26.66 24.41
CA LYS A 237 -1.58 27.32 25.70
C LYS A 237 -2.72 28.32 25.58
N THR A 238 -2.95 28.84 24.37
CA THR A 238 -3.99 29.83 24.08
C THR A 238 -4.83 29.43 22.85
N GLY A 239 -6.05 29.97 22.76
CA GLY A 239 -6.90 29.80 21.58
C GLY A 239 -6.34 30.46 20.33
N GLU A 240 -5.53 31.51 20.48
CA GLU A 240 -4.85 32.21 19.39
C GLU A 240 -3.75 31.33 18.76
N GLU A 241 -2.92 30.68 19.58
CA GLU A 241 -1.92 29.71 19.11
C GLU A 241 -2.57 28.57 18.31
N LYS A 242 -3.70 28.04 18.79
CA LYS A 242 -4.46 27.00 18.08
C LYS A 242 -5.00 27.51 16.75
N MET A 243 -5.52 28.73 16.70
CA MET A 243 -6.03 29.33 15.46
C MET A 243 -4.93 29.54 14.43
N ASN A 244 -3.77 30.05 14.85
CA ASN A 244 -2.61 30.24 13.97
C ASN A 244 -2.12 28.91 13.41
N ALA A 245 -2.03 27.86 14.23
CA ALA A 245 -1.64 26.53 13.75
C ALA A 245 -2.64 25.96 12.73
N ILE A 246 -3.95 26.17 12.93
CA ILE A 246 -4.98 25.77 11.94
C ILE A 246 -4.80 26.54 10.63
N LEU A 247 -4.53 27.84 10.69
CA LEU A 247 -4.29 28.66 9.51
C LEU A 247 -3.05 28.19 8.75
N ASP A 248 -1.97 27.89 9.45
CA ASP A 248 -0.72 27.37 8.86
C ASP A 248 -0.95 26.02 8.17
N ILE A 249 -1.71 25.11 8.80
CA ILE A 249 -2.10 23.83 8.20
C ILE A 249 -2.95 24.07 6.93
N ALA A 250 -3.92 24.98 6.97
CA ALA A 250 -4.75 25.29 5.81
C ALA A 250 -3.93 25.87 4.64
N ILE A 251 -2.99 26.78 4.95
CA ILE A 251 -2.03 27.31 3.97
C ILE A 251 -1.16 26.18 3.42
N SER A 252 -0.70 25.27 4.27
CA SER A 252 0.10 24.10 3.88
C SER A 252 -0.65 23.18 2.91
N PHE A 253 -1.95 22.94 3.13
CA PHE A 253 -2.81 22.22 2.19
C PHE A 253 -2.92 22.93 0.83
N LEU A 254 -3.12 24.26 0.83
CA LEU A 254 -3.22 25.03 -0.41
C LEU A 254 -1.89 25.04 -1.18
N ASN A 255 -0.76 25.16 -0.47
CA ASN A 255 0.57 25.08 -1.06
C ASN A 255 0.83 23.71 -1.69
N MET A 256 0.43 22.62 -1.03
CA MET A 256 0.52 21.27 -1.59
C MET A 256 -0.26 21.16 -2.90
N VAL A 257 -1.53 21.61 -2.92
CA VAL A 257 -2.37 21.57 -4.12
C VAL A 257 -1.77 22.42 -5.24
N HIS A 258 -1.30 23.62 -4.92
CA HIS A 258 -0.65 24.51 -5.89
C HIS A 258 0.61 23.87 -6.49
N GLN A 259 1.48 23.30 -5.65
CA GLN A 259 2.70 22.64 -6.09
C GLN A 259 2.39 21.45 -7.00
N PHE A 260 1.41 20.62 -6.62
CA PHE A 260 1.03 19.43 -7.39
C PHE A 260 0.42 19.78 -8.76
N ASP A 261 -0.26 20.91 -8.87
CA ASP A 261 -0.88 21.37 -10.12
C ASP A 261 0.08 22.15 -11.04
N ASN A 262 1.09 22.84 -10.48
CA ASN A 262 1.87 23.82 -11.25
C ASN A 262 3.39 23.60 -11.31
N GLU A 263 3.99 22.86 -10.37
CA GLU A 263 5.46 22.80 -10.24
C GLU A 263 6.09 21.55 -10.86
N PHE A 264 5.27 20.59 -11.30
CA PHE A 264 5.72 19.39 -11.99
C PHE A 264 5.42 19.48 -13.49
N SER A 265 6.21 18.77 -14.31
CA SER A 265 5.96 18.66 -15.76
C SER A 265 4.59 18.03 -16.08
N HIS A 266 4.04 17.29 -15.12
CA HIS A 266 2.77 16.61 -15.17
C HIS A 266 1.94 17.04 -13.97
N ARG A 267 0.68 17.42 -14.19
CA ARG A 267 -0.21 17.80 -13.08
C ARG A 267 -0.54 16.57 -12.25
N LEU A 268 -0.39 16.67 -10.95
CA LEU A 268 -0.66 15.59 -10.01
C LEU A 268 -2.00 15.84 -9.29
N HIS A 269 -3.11 15.38 -9.87
CA HIS A 269 -4.42 15.54 -9.24
C HIS A 269 -4.69 14.44 -8.20
N LEU A 270 -4.95 14.83 -6.95
CA LEU A 270 -5.36 13.92 -5.88
C LEU A 270 -6.89 13.75 -5.88
N CYS A 271 -7.39 12.59 -6.27
CA CYS A 271 -8.84 12.33 -6.31
C CYS A 271 -9.46 11.84 -4.98
N ASP A 272 -8.67 11.24 -4.08
CA ASP A 272 -9.16 10.69 -2.81
C ASP A 272 -8.81 11.61 -1.64
N ILE A 273 -9.52 12.73 -1.55
CA ILE A 273 -9.33 13.71 -0.47
C ILE A 273 -10.12 13.26 0.76
N LYS A 274 -9.46 12.52 1.65
CA LYS A 274 -9.98 12.09 2.95
C LYS A 274 -8.98 12.39 4.06
N PRO A 275 -9.43 12.75 5.28
CA PRO A 275 -8.56 12.98 6.42
C PRO A 275 -7.55 11.85 6.68
N GLU A 276 -7.97 10.60 6.47
CA GLU A 276 -7.14 9.40 6.67
C GLU A 276 -5.92 9.33 5.73
N ASN A 277 -5.97 10.02 4.58
CA ASN A 277 -4.92 10.00 3.57
C ASN A 277 -3.88 11.10 3.78
N PHE A 278 -4.05 11.93 4.82
CA PHE A 278 -3.12 13.00 5.14
C PHE A 278 -2.65 12.89 6.59
N ALA A 279 -1.45 13.37 6.83
CA ALA A 279 -0.94 13.64 8.17
C ALA A 279 -0.43 15.06 8.26
N ILE A 280 -0.29 15.53 9.49
CA ILE A 280 0.36 16.80 9.81
C ILE A 280 1.66 16.49 10.55
N ARG A 281 2.77 17.00 10.02
CA ARG A 281 4.09 16.94 10.69
C ARG A 281 4.16 17.94 11.83
N SER A 282 5.14 17.78 12.71
CA SER A 282 5.38 18.69 13.85
C SER A 282 5.65 20.15 13.45
N ASP A 283 6.08 20.39 12.21
CA ASP A 283 6.29 21.72 11.64
C ASP A 283 5.02 22.29 10.95
N LEU A 284 3.86 21.66 11.18
CA LEU A 284 2.57 22.00 10.57
C LEU A 284 2.49 21.74 9.05
N THR A 285 3.47 21.03 8.49
CA THR A 285 3.44 20.62 7.08
C THR A 285 2.46 19.47 6.88
N VAL A 286 1.54 19.64 5.93
CA VAL A 286 0.63 18.59 5.49
C VAL A 286 1.40 17.61 4.61
N SER A 287 1.27 16.32 4.86
CA SER A 287 1.88 15.26 4.05
C SER A 287 0.84 14.26 3.58
N TYR A 288 0.90 13.90 2.31
CA TYR A 288 0.07 12.86 1.71
C TYR A 288 0.63 11.48 2.05
N LEU A 289 -0.21 10.62 2.64
CA LEU A 289 0.15 9.28 3.12
C LEU A 289 -0.09 8.16 2.10
N SER A 290 -0.80 8.48 1.01
CA SER A 290 -1.47 7.53 0.11
C SER A 290 -2.57 6.70 0.77
N SER A 291 -3.64 6.47 0.02
CA SER A 291 -4.83 5.71 0.42
C SER A 291 -4.57 4.20 0.37
N PRO A 292 -5.21 3.38 1.23
CA PRO A 292 -5.42 1.98 0.89
C PRO A 292 -6.13 1.90 -0.47
N PRO A 293 -5.91 0.84 -1.26
CA PRO A 293 -6.23 0.86 -2.68
C PRO A 293 -7.72 1.09 -2.89
N LEU A 294 -8.07 2.28 -3.34
CA LEU A 294 -9.23 2.42 -4.20
C LEU A 294 -8.75 1.95 -5.56
N ASN A 295 -9.45 0.98 -6.14
CA ASN A 295 -9.39 0.76 -7.57
C ASN A 295 -9.45 2.13 -8.24
N ASN A 296 -8.33 2.53 -8.84
CA ASN A 296 -7.99 3.89 -9.26
C ASN A 296 -7.38 4.79 -8.16
N LEU A 297 -6.08 4.64 -7.95
CA LEU A 297 -5.22 5.83 -7.88
C LEU A 297 -5.33 6.54 -9.24
N HIS A 298 -6.46 7.23 -9.48
CA HIS A 298 -6.49 8.28 -10.49
C HIS A 298 -5.71 9.45 -9.89
N LEU A 299 -4.39 9.31 -9.85
CA LEU A 299 -3.56 10.45 -10.17
C LEU A 299 -3.96 10.79 -11.59
N ILE A 300 -4.91 11.73 -11.75
CA ILE A 300 -5.19 12.23 -13.09
C ILE A 300 -3.96 13.05 -13.43
N VAL A 301 -3.06 12.42 -14.16
CA VAL A 301 -2.02 13.15 -14.84
C VAL A 301 -2.64 13.68 -16.11
N THR A 302 -3.01 14.96 -16.08
CA THR A 302 -3.42 15.65 -17.28
C THR A 302 -2.17 16.14 -18.01
N PHE A 303 -1.96 15.61 -19.22
CA PHE A 303 -1.04 16.15 -20.20
C PHE A 303 -1.72 17.33 -20.91
N ASN A 304 -1.00 18.43 -21.11
CA ASN A 304 -1.43 19.48 -22.04
C ASN A 304 -1.02 19.12 -23.47
#